data_AF-A0A8X6I7G9-F1
#
_entry.id   AF-A0A8X6I7G9-F1
#
_cell.length_a   1.000
_cell.length_b   1.000
_cell.length_c   1.000
_cell.angle_alpha   90.00
_cell.angle_beta   90.00
_cell.angle_gamma   90.00
#
_symmetry.space_group_name_H-M   'P 1'
#
loop_
_entity.id
_entity.type
_entity.pdbx_description
1 polymer ?
#
loop_
_entity_poly.entity_id
_entity_poly.type
_entity_poly.pdbx_seq_one_letter_code
_entity_poly.pdbx_strand_id
1 'polypeptide(L)'
;MFQAVKGFKKEDLKYVAAEIGEEISSNTTISGLKDLILNSNEYKNDPESLQEFFRNVVSERKLQEAEKNKEQELEIRELEAEKELELARIQCQNRVMDIVHILWPKNQSHSWILQYWA
;
A
#
# COMPACT_ATOMS: atom_id res chain seq x y z
N MET A 1 -32.17 7.39 -11.51
CA MET A 1 -31.74 8.29 -10.40
C MET A 1 -30.55 7.66 -9.70
N PHE A 2 -29.31 8.10 -9.97
CA PHE A 2 -28.01 7.63 -9.40
C PHE A 2 -27.70 6.11 -9.30
N GLN A 3 -28.66 5.22 -9.55
CA GLN A 3 -28.56 3.76 -9.47
C GLN A 3 -27.59 3.17 -10.50
N ALA A 4 -27.25 3.94 -11.55
CA ALA A 4 -26.30 3.53 -12.58
C ALA A 4 -24.85 3.49 -12.08
N VAL A 5 -24.52 4.25 -11.03
CA VAL A 5 -23.15 4.34 -10.50
C VAL A 5 -23.06 3.50 -9.23
N LYS A 6 -22.30 2.41 -9.27
CA LYS A 6 -22.15 1.46 -8.14
C LYS A 6 -20.78 1.60 -7.46
N GLY A 7 -20.79 1.48 -6.14
CA GLY A 7 -19.56 1.48 -5.32
C GLY A 7 -18.91 2.86 -5.19
N PHE A 8 -19.71 3.93 -5.26
CA PHE A 8 -19.28 5.27 -4.89
C PHE A 8 -19.21 5.43 -3.37
N LYS A 9 -18.29 6.28 -2.91
CA LYS A 9 -18.13 6.69 -1.51
C LYS A 9 -18.76 8.07 -1.29
N LYS A 10 -18.84 8.52 -0.03
CA LYS A 10 -19.35 9.86 0.30
C LYS A 10 -18.49 10.95 -0.34
N GLU A 11 -17.19 10.71 -0.42
CA GLU A 11 -16.18 11.58 -0.99
C GLU A 11 -16.41 11.81 -2.49
N ASP A 12 -16.81 10.76 -3.22
CA ASP A 12 -17.13 10.87 -4.65
C ASP A 12 -18.31 11.82 -4.87
N LEU A 13 -19.35 11.74 -4.02
CA LEU A 13 -20.49 12.66 -4.08
C LEU A 13 -20.11 14.09 -3.69
N LYS A 14 -19.22 14.26 -2.72
CA LYS A 14 -18.70 15.59 -2.36
C LYS A 14 -17.92 16.20 -3.53
N TYR A 15 -17.09 15.41 -4.19
CA TYR A 15 -16.35 15.90 -5.35
C TYR A 15 -17.31 16.33 -6.48
N VAL A 16 -18.31 15.50 -6.80
CA VAL A 16 -19.30 15.85 -7.82
C VAL A 16 -20.09 17.10 -7.47
N ALA A 17 -20.57 17.22 -6.23
CA ALA A 17 -21.30 18.41 -5.79
C ALA A 17 -20.42 19.68 -5.84
N ALA A 18 -19.13 19.57 -5.53
CA ALA A 18 -18.21 20.71 -5.59
C ALA A 18 -17.96 21.14 -7.04
N GLU A 19 -17.81 20.18 -7.96
CA GLU A 19 -17.56 20.45 -9.38
C GLU A 19 -18.73 21.21 -10.04
N ILE A 20 -19.97 20.86 -9.68
CA ILE A 20 -21.17 21.55 -10.17
C ILE A 20 -21.45 22.88 -9.43
N GLY A 21 -20.56 23.29 -8.52
CA GLY A 21 -20.66 24.56 -7.81
C GLY A 21 -21.64 24.58 -6.62
N GLU A 22 -22.09 23.42 -6.15
CA GLU A 22 -22.94 23.33 -4.96
C GLU A 22 -22.11 23.48 -3.68
N GLU A 23 -22.63 24.26 -2.71
CA GLU A 23 -21.93 24.48 -1.44
C GLU A 23 -22.09 23.28 -0.51
N ILE A 24 -20.97 22.63 -0.17
CA ILE A 24 -20.98 21.42 0.65
C ILE A 24 -20.57 21.73 2.08
N SER A 25 -21.54 21.62 2.99
CA SER A 25 -21.22 21.54 4.41
C SER A 25 -20.47 20.25 4.74
N SER A 26 -19.49 20.32 5.66
CA SER A 26 -18.74 19.17 6.14
C SER A 26 -19.64 18.07 6.74
N ASN A 27 -20.77 18.47 7.31
CA ASN A 27 -21.76 17.62 7.97
C ASN A 27 -22.85 17.07 7.04
N THR A 28 -22.85 17.40 5.75
CA THR A 28 -23.89 16.93 4.81
C THR A 28 -23.90 15.40 4.73
N THR A 29 -25.09 14.81 4.80
CA THR A 29 -25.31 13.35 4.70
C THR A 29 -25.23 12.88 3.24
N ILE A 30 -25.09 11.57 3.01
CA ILE A 30 -25.12 11.00 1.65
C ILE A 30 -26.44 11.30 0.94
N SER A 31 -27.56 11.24 1.65
CA SER A 31 -28.86 11.62 1.10
C SER A 31 -28.91 13.10 0.74
N GLY A 32 -28.46 13.98 1.63
CA GLY A 32 -28.40 15.42 1.36
C GLY A 32 -27.53 15.77 0.15
N LEU A 33 -26.38 15.11 -0.03
CA LEU A 33 -25.53 15.29 -1.21
C LEU A 33 -26.23 14.84 -2.50
N LYS A 34 -26.94 13.71 -2.47
CA LYS A 34 -27.72 13.24 -3.62
C LYS A 34 -28.82 14.25 -3.97
N ASP A 35 -29.52 14.74 -2.96
CA ASP A 35 -30.62 15.68 -3.16
C ASP A 35 -30.09 17.02 -3.72
N LEU A 36 -28.94 17.51 -3.25
CA LEU A 36 -28.27 18.69 -3.82
C LEU A 36 -27.97 18.48 -5.31
N ILE A 37 -27.27 17.39 -5.64
CA ILE A 37 -26.88 17.14 -7.04
C ILE A 37 -28.10 16.94 -7.94
N LEU A 38 -29.13 16.21 -7.49
CA LEU A 38 -30.34 15.98 -8.28
C LEU A 38 -31.16 17.28 -8.49
N ASN A 39 -31.05 18.24 -7.58
CA ASN A 39 -31.74 19.52 -7.67
C ASN A 39 -30.95 20.62 -8.40
N SER A 40 -29.66 20.40 -8.67
CA SER A 40 -28.78 21.29 -9.42
C SER A 40 -29.29 21.56 -10.84
N ASN A 41 -28.88 22.70 -11.42
CA ASN A 41 -29.23 23.03 -12.79
C ASN A 41 -28.49 22.11 -13.78
N GLU A 42 -27.28 21.73 -13.45
CA GLU A 42 -26.38 20.86 -14.21
C GLU A 42 -27.06 19.50 -14.44
N TYR A 43 -27.61 18.89 -13.39
CA TYR A 43 -28.33 17.62 -13.50
C TYR A 43 -29.65 17.77 -14.27
N LYS A 44 -30.37 18.88 -14.09
CA LYS A 44 -31.66 19.11 -14.79
C LYS A 44 -31.49 19.40 -16.27
N ASN A 45 -30.40 20.08 -16.63
CA ASN A 45 -30.08 20.45 -18.01
C ASN A 45 -29.51 19.26 -18.79
N ASP A 46 -28.56 18.54 -18.18
CA ASP A 46 -27.93 17.38 -18.81
C ASP A 46 -27.62 16.26 -17.79
N PRO A 47 -28.63 15.42 -17.47
CA PRO A 47 -28.47 14.33 -16.52
C PRO A 47 -27.55 13.22 -17.04
N GLU A 48 -27.34 13.09 -18.35
CA GLU A 48 -26.50 12.04 -18.92
C GLU A 48 -25.03 12.39 -18.76
N SER A 49 -24.64 13.62 -19.10
CA SER A 49 -23.27 14.11 -18.91
C SER A 49 -22.86 14.09 -17.45
N LEU A 50 -23.73 14.51 -16.51
CA LEU A 50 -23.39 14.48 -15.10
C LEU A 50 -23.26 13.04 -14.56
N GLN A 51 -24.06 12.11 -15.09
CA GLN A 51 -23.91 10.69 -14.77
C GLN A 51 -22.62 10.09 -15.34
N GLU A 52 -22.21 10.49 -16.54
CA GLU A 52 -20.93 10.08 -17.11
C GLU A 52 -19.75 10.62 -16.31
N PHE A 53 -19.77 11.90 -15.99
CA PHE A 53 -18.80 12.52 -15.11
C PHE A 53 -18.70 11.77 -13.77
N PHE A 54 -19.83 11.48 -13.12
CA PHE A 54 -19.80 10.73 -11.86
C PHE A 54 -19.25 9.31 -12.01
N ARG A 55 -19.54 8.62 -13.12
CA ARG A 55 -18.93 7.31 -13.40
C ARG A 55 -17.41 7.44 -13.51
N ASN A 56 -16.91 8.47 -14.19
CA ASN A 56 -15.48 8.69 -14.38
C ASN A 56 -14.79 8.96 -13.05
N VAL A 57 -15.35 9.82 -12.20
CA VAL A 57 -14.86 10.08 -10.84
C VAL A 57 -14.70 8.80 -10.02
N VAL A 58 -15.73 7.95 -10.02
CA VAL A 58 -15.71 6.69 -9.26
C VAL A 58 -14.70 5.69 -9.85
N SER A 59 -14.59 5.62 -11.18
CA SER A 59 -13.65 4.76 -11.88
C SER A 59 -12.20 5.19 -11.63
N GLU A 60 -11.91 6.48 -11.71
CA GLU A 60 -10.59 7.06 -11.49
C GLU A 60 -10.12 6.83 -10.05
N ARG A 61 -10.97 7.08 -9.05
CA ARG A 61 -10.65 6.75 -7.65
C ARG A 61 -10.34 5.27 -7.48
N LYS A 62 -11.13 4.37 -8.06
CA LYS A 62 -10.89 2.92 -7.94
C LYS A 62 -9.57 2.51 -8.60
N LEU A 63 -9.21 3.14 -9.71
CA LEU A 63 -7.93 2.92 -10.37
C LEU A 63 -6.77 3.36 -9.47
N GLN A 64 -6.83 4.57 -8.92
CA GLN A 64 -5.81 5.08 -7.99
C GLN A 64 -5.69 4.21 -6.72
N GLU A 65 -6.82 3.76 -6.15
CA GLU A 65 -6.81 2.84 -5.01
C GLU A 65 -6.16 1.49 -5.37
N ALA A 66 -6.45 0.96 -6.56
CA ALA A 66 -5.85 -0.30 -7.01
C ALA A 66 -4.35 -0.18 -7.28
N GLU A 67 -3.89 0.95 -7.83
CA GLU A 67 -2.46 1.22 -8.02
C GLU A 67 -1.72 1.33 -6.69
N LYS A 68 -2.28 2.09 -5.74
CA LYS A 68 -1.71 2.21 -4.40
C LYS A 68 -1.63 0.86 -3.68
N ASN A 69 -2.66 0.03 -3.81
CA ASN A 69 -2.64 -1.31 -3.22
C ASN A 69 -1.55 -2.20 -3.84
N LYS A 70 -1.35 -2.14 -5.16
CA LYS A 70 -0.27 -2.88 -5.83
C LYS A 70 1.11 -2.42 -5.39
N GLU A 71 1.30 -1.11 -5.24
CA GLU A 71 2.56 -0.54 -4.74
C GLU A 71 2.86 -1.01 -3.32
N GLN A 72 1.85 -1.01 -2.43
CA GLN A 72 1.98 -1.54 -1.07
C GLN A 72 2.28 -3.04 -1.04
N GLU A 73 1.63 -3.84 -1.90
CA GLU A 73 1.93 -5.28 -2.00
C GLU A 73 3.37 -5.54 -2.47
N LEU A 74 3.88 -4.73 -3.39
CA LEU A 74 5.26 -4.82 -3.85
C LEU A 74 6.25 -4.46 -2.74
N GLU A 75 6.01 -3.36 -2.01
CA GLU A 75 6.85 -2.93 -0.89
C GLU A 75 6.90 -4.02 0.20
N ILE A 76 5.76 -4.63 0.55
CA ILE A 76 5.71 -5.74 1.51
C ILE A 76 6.53 -6.92 1.01
N ARG A 77 6.41 -7.28 -0.27
CA ARG A 77 7.16 -8.40 -0.85
C ARG A 77 8.67 -8.15 -0.86
N GLU A 78 9.09 -6.92 -1.15
CA GLU A 78 10.50 -6.54 -1.11
C GLU A 78 11.06 -6.63 0.32
N LEU A 79 10.32 -6.12 1.32
CA LEU A 79 10.68 -6.23 2.73
C LEU A 79 10.77 -7.70 3.19
N GLU A 80 9.85 -8.55 2.75
CA GLU A 80 9.89 -9.99 3.03
C GLU A 80 11.13 -10.66 2.40
N ALA A 81 11.43 -10.34 1.14
CA ALA A 81 12.62 -10.86 0.45
C ALA A 81 13.93 -10.42 1.12
N GLU A 82 14.03 -9.16 1.55
CA GLU A 82 15.20 -8.66 2.29
C GLU A 82 15.37 -9.38 3.63
N LYS A 83 14.26 -9.60 4.36
CA LYS A 83 14.28 -10.32 5.62
C LYS A 83 14.75 -11.76 5.45
N GLU A 84 14.27 -12.46 4.42
CA GLU A 84 14.72 -13.83 4.11
C GLU A 84 16.21 -13.88 3.74
N LEU A 85 16.70 -12.89 2.99
CA LEU A 85 18.11 -12.80 2.62
C LEU A 85 19.01 -12.57 3.85
N GLU A 86 18.61 -11.68 4.76
CA GLU A 86 19.37 -11.44 5.99
C GLU A 86 19.34 -12.67 6.92
N LEU A 87 18.21 -13.36 7.03
CA LEU A 87 18.13 -14.64 7.75
C LEU A 87 19.08 -15.69 7.16
N ALA A 88 19.11 -15.84 5.84
CA ALA A 88 20.02 -16.76 5.16
C ALA A 88 21.50 -16.38 5.39
N ARG A 89 21.82 -15.09 5.40
CA ARG A 89 23.16 -14.58 5.71
C ARG A 89 23.59 -14.94 7.12
N ILE A 90 22.74 -14.69 8.12
CA ILE A 90 23.02 -15.04 9.52
C ILE A 90 23.19 -16.56 9.67
N GLN A 91 22.31 -17.35 9.05
CA GLN A 91 22.43 -18.81 9.09
C GLN A 91 23.75 -19.31 8.47
N CYS A 92 24.19 -18.71 7.36
CA CYS A 92 25.46 -19.04 6.73
C CYS A 92 26.64 -18.68 7.64
N GLN A 93 26.65 -17.49 8.23
CA GLN A 93 27.67 -17.07 9.19
C GLN A 93 27.75 -18.01 10.40
N ASN A 94 26.60 -18.38 10.97
CA ASN A 94 26.54 -19.33 12.09
C ASN A 94 27.15 -20.69 11.70
N ARG A 95 26.82 -21.23 10.52
CA ARG A 95 27.40 -22.50 10.03
C ARG A 95 28.92 -22.39 9.85
N VAL A 96 29.42 -21.28 9.31
CA VAL A 96 30.86 -21.04 9.17
C VAL A 96 31.53 -21.02 10.54
N MET A 97 30.92 -20.34 11.52
CA MET A 97 31.44 -20.27 12.89
C MET A 97 31.47 -21.65 13.57
N ASP A 98 30.42 -22.45 13.39
CA ASP A 98 30.35 -23.84 13.89
C ASP A 98 31.47 -24.70 13.29
N ILE A 99 31.70 -24.59 11.98
CA ILE A 99 32.80 -25.31 11.29
C ILE A 99 34.16 -24.87 11.83
N VAL A 100 34.38 -23.57 12.03
CA VAL A 100 35.64 -23.05 12.60
C VAL A 100 35.85 -23.59 14.01
N HIS A 101 34.81 -23.64 14.85
CA HIS A 101 34.90 -24.23 16.19
C HIS A 101 35.20 -25.73 16.18
N ILE A 102 34.67 -26.49 15.22
CA ILE A 102 34.94 -27.93 15.08
C ILE A 102 36.37 -28.17 14.57
N LEU A 103 36.82 -27.40 13.57
CA LEU A 103 38.12 -27.59 12.92
C LEU A 103 39.29 -26.96 13.69
N TRP A 104 39.01 -25.96 14.54
CA TRP A 104 39.99 -25.35 15.43
C TRP A 104 39.65 -25.63 16.89
N PRO A 105 39.85 -26.87 17.36
CA PRO A 105 39.73 -27.16 18.78
C PRO A 105 40.71 -26.27 19.55
N LYS A 106 40.35 -25.86 20.77
CA LYS A 106 41.18 -25.08 21.72
C LYS A 106 42.40 -25.87 22.24
N ASN A 107 43.09 -26.56 21.35
CA ASN A 107 44.33 -27.25 21.61
C ASN A 107 45.42 -26.67 20.69
N GLN A 108 45.60 -25.35 20.75
CA GLN A 108 46.97 -24.87 20.78
C GLN A 108 47.56 -25.31 22.11
N SER A 109 47.95 -26.58 22.16
CA SER A 109 48.90 -27.06 23.14
C SER A 109 50.08 -26.11 23.10
N HIS A 110 50.36 -25.45 24.23
CA HIS A 110 51.57 -24.66 24.53
C HIS A 110 52.87 -25.50 24.42
N SER A 111 52.96 -26.46 23.48
CA SER A 111 54.06 -27.41 23.35
C SER A 111 55.00 -27.10 22.18
N TRP A 112 54.53 -26.40 21.13
CA TRP A 112 55.38 -26.10 19.96
C TRP A 112 56.34 -24.91 20.14
N ILE A 113 56.17 -24.10 21.20
CA ILE A 113 57.06 -22.95 21.48
C ILE A 113 58.38 -23.38 22.15
N LEU A 114 58.47 -24.59 22.73
CA LEU A 114 59.66 -25.05 23.47
C LEU A 114 60.61 -25.96 22.68
N GLN A 115 60.31 -26.31 21.43
CA GLN A 115 61.20 -27.16 20.61
C GLN A 115 62.22 -26.40 19.74
N TYR A 116 62.22 -25.06 19.78
CA TYR A 116 63.19 -24.23 19.05
C TYR A 116 64.21 -23.50 19.94
N TRP A 117 64.21 -23.75 21.26
CA TRP A 117 65.18 -23.17 22.21
C TRP A 117 65.65 -24.22 23.24
N ALA A 118 66.28 -25.30 22.78
CA ALA A 118 67.12 -26.18 23.61
C ALA A 118 68.25 -26.78 22.78
#